data_AF-A0A2A4WAX9-F1
#
_entry.id   AF-A0A2A4WAX9-F1
#
_cell.length_a   1.000
_cell.length_b   1.000
_cell.length_c   1.000
_cell.angle_alpha   90.00
_cell.angle_beta   90.00
_cell.angle_gamma   90.00
#
_symmetry.space_group_name_H-M   'P 1'
#
loop_
_entity.id
_entity.type
_entity.pdbx_description
1 polymer ?
#
loop_
_entity_poly.entity_id
_entity_poly.type
_entity_poly.pdbx_seq_one_letter_code
_entity_poly.pdbx_strand_id
1 'polypeptide(L)'
;MFFDLISNSAFLTKLWSYFDGAMLSVNEIADNRLLGIDMSIEGLRSQSFSVGIFVFLVISLIFFSMIIYFYIPRGKDNKNKLKTGEKVMFGAIISGIFIAIGMGWLQLIEGFLL
;
A
#
# COMPACT_ATOMS: atom_id res chain seq x y z
N MET A 1 -15.42 5.37 48.21
CA MET A 1 -13.97 5.30 47.94
C MET A 1 -13.62 5.66 46.49
N PHE A 2 -14.08 4.92 45.47
CA PHE A 2 -13.81 5.28 44.06
C PHE A 2 -14.47 6.61 43.63
N PHE A 3 -15.69 6.86 44.10
CA PHE A 3 -16.42 8.11 43.83
C PHE A 3 -15.75 9.33 44.50
N ASP A 4 -15.11 9.13 45.66
CA ASP A 4 -14.37 10.18 46.38
C ASP A 4 -13.07 10.57 45.66
N LEU A 5 -12.48 9.64 44.89
CA LEU A 5 -11.30 9.91 44.06
C LEU A 5 -11.62 10.83 42.87
N ILE A 6 -12.78 10.64 42.24
CA ILE A 6 -13.23 11.48 41.11
C ILE A 6 -13.69 12.86 41.58
N SER A 7 -14.30 12.95 42.77
CA SER A 7 -14.71 14.23 43.36
C SER A 7 -13.55 15.07 43.93
N ASN A 8 -12.33 14.52 43.99
CA ASN A 8 -11.17 15.21 44.53
C ASN A 8 -10.54 16.14 43.48
N SER A 9 -10.71 17.44 43.68
CA SER A 9 -10.19 18.48 42.78
C SER A 9 -8.67 18.41 42.59
N ALA A 10 -7.90 17.92 43.57
CA ALA A 10 -6.46 17.77 43.47
C ALA A 10 -6.02 16.57 42.61
N PHE A 11 -6.85 15.53 42.50
CA PHE A 11 -6.60 14.41 41.59
C PHE A 11 -6.93 14.81 40.15
N LEU A 12 -8.05 15.51 39.96
CA LEU A 12 -8.47 16.00 38.64
C LEU A 12 -7.45 16.97 38.05
N THR A 13 -6.89 17.91 38.81
CA THR A 13 -5.87 18.84 38.27
C THR A 13 -4.58 18.14 37.86
N LYS A 14 -4.14 17.13 38.62
CA LYS A 14 -2.98 16.31 38.23
C LYS A 14 -3.29 15.47 36.99
N LEU A 15 -4.47 14.86 36.94
CA LEU A 15 -4.93 14.09 35.78
C LEU A 15 -4.96 14.97 34.53
N TRP A 16 -5.57 16.14 34.61
CA TRP A 16 -5.62 17.11 33.51
C TRP A 16 -4.23 17.61 33.12
N SER A 17 -3.31 17.81 34.06
CA SER A 17 -1.92 18.17 33.78
C SER A 17 -1.17 17.08 32.99
N TYR A 18 -1.40 15.80 33.31
CA TYR A 18 -0.85 14.70 32.51
C TYR A 18 -1.48 14.63 31.12
N PHE A 19 -2.80 14.87 31.00
CA PHE A 19 -3.48 14.92 29.71
C PHE A 19 -3.03 16.11 28.85
N ASP A 20 -2.81 17.28 29.44
CA ASP A 20 -2.31 18.48 28.73
C ASP A 20 -0.88 18.28 28.25
N GLY A 21 0.00 17.70 29.08
CA GLY A 21 1.37 17.35 28.68
C GLY A 21 1.40 16.29 27.58
N ALA A 22 0.51 15.29 27.65
CA ALA A 22 0.38 14.26 26.60
C ALA A 22 -0.22 14.84 25.30
N MET A 23 -1.18 15.75 25.38
CA MET A 23 -1.77 16.41 24.21
C MET A 23 -0.81 17.43 23.57
N LEU A 24 -0.04 18.18 24.36
CA LEU A 24 1.03 19.06 23.87
C LEU A 24 2.16 18.28 23.21
N SER A 25 2.45 17.06 23.68
CA SER A 25 3.38 16.13 23.01
C SER A 25 2.85 15.56 21.69
N VAL A 26 1.55 15.60 21.44
CA VAL A 26 0.94 15.12 20.18
C VAL A 26 0.88 16.24 19.12
N ASN A 27 0.93 17.51 19.52
CA ASN A 27 0.84 18.66 18.60
C ASN A 27 2.21 19.11 18.03
N GLU A 28 3.34 18.82 18.70
CA GLU A 28 4.67 19.03 18.09
C GLU A 28 5.04 17.97 17.03
N ILE A 29 4.24 16.92 16.88
CA ILE A 29 4.36 15.92 15.78
C ILE A 29 3.38 16.27 14.64
N ALA A 30 3.12 17.56 14.44
CA ALA A 30 2.55 18.11 13.20
C ALA A 30 3.67 18.57 12.25
N ASP A 31 4.84 17.94 12.33
CA ASP A 31 5.78 17.96 11.21
C ASP A 31 5.12 17.11 10.10
N ASN A 32 5.07 17.60 8.86
CA ASN A 32 4.42 16.91 7.72
C ASN A 32 5.17 15.62 7.31
N ARG A 33 5.90 15.02 8.25
CA ARG A 33 6.89 13.97 8.10
C ARG A 33 6.54 12.83 9.06
N LEU A 34 5.68 11.91 8.64
CA LEU A 34 5.59 10.62 9.32
C LEU A 34 6.80 9.78 8.90
N LEU A 35 7.59 9.32 9.88
CA LEU A 35 8.79 8.51 9.65
C LEU A 35 9.83 9.16 8.73
N GLY A 36 9.97 10.50 8.77
CA GLY A 36 10.92 11.24 7.95
C GLY A 36 10.55 11.35 6.46
N ILE A 37 9.37 10.84 6.08
CA ILE A 37 8.82 10.96 4.74
C ILE A 37 7.92 12.18 4.71
N ASP A 38 8.33 13.21 3.97
CA ASP A 38 7.55 14.43 3.76
C ASP A 38 6.28 14.09 2.96
N MET A 39 5.17 13.95 3.69
CA MET A 39 3.83 13.75 3.15
C MET A 39 3.17 15.09 2.78
N SER A 40 3.93 16.19 2.78
CA SER A 40 3.51 17.44 2.15
C SER A 40 3.03 17.18 0.71
N ILE A 41 2.05 17.96 0.28
CA ILE A 41 1.54 18.00 -1.10
C ILE A 41 2.68 18.20 -2.11
N GLU A 42 3.78 18.85 -1.73
CA GLU A 42 4.98 18.98 -2.58
C GLU A 42 5.80 17.68 -2.71
N GLY A 43 5.82 16.83 -1.68
CA GLY A 43 6.47 15.51 -1.71
C GLY A 43 5.70 14.50 -2.55
N LEU A 44 4.36 14.53 -2.48
CA LEU A 44 3.46 13.72 -3.32
C LEU A 44 3.45 14.14 -4.79
N ARG A 45 3.75 15.41 -5.06
CA ARG A 45 3.94 15.94 -6.43
C ARG A 45 5.37 15.74 -6.95
N SER A 46 6.28 15.25 -6.11
CA SER A 46 7.66 14.98 -6.51
C SER A 46 7.72 13.74 -7.41
N GLN A 47 8.41 13.86 -8.54
CA GLN A 47 8.55 12.81 -9.55
C GLN A 47 9.13 11.50 -8.98
N SER A 48 9.94 11.59 -7.92
CA SER A 48 10.52 10.44 -7.23
C SER A 48 9.49 9.58 -6.49
N PHE A 49 8.39 10.16 -5.97
CA PHE A 49 7.32 9.40 -5.31
C PHE A 49 6.51 8.56 -6.32
N SER A 50 6.25 9.12 -7.50
CA SER A 50 5.57 8.43 -8.61
C SER A 50 6.36 7.21 -9.10
N VAL A 51 7.69 7.32 -9.20
CA VAL A 51 8.56 6.19 -9.61
C VAL A 51 8.54 5.08 -8.55
N GLY A 52 8.51 5.42 -7.27
CA GLY A 52 8.47 4.45 -6.17
C GLY A 52 7.21 3.57 -6.20
N ILE A 53 6.03 4.18 -6.35
CA ILE A 53 4.76 3.45 -6.47
C ILE A 53 4.71 2.60 -7.74
N PHE A 54 5.27 3.09 -8.85
CA PHE A 54 5.34 2.32 -10.09
C PHE A 54 6.17 1.04 -9.96
N VAL A 55 7.38 1.15 -9.40
CA VAL A 55 8.26 -0.02 -9.19
C VAL A 55 7.60 -1.02 -8.24
N PHE A 56 6.95 -0.53 -7.18
CA PHE A 56 6.16 -1.38 -6.28
C PHE A 56 5.03 -2.12 -7.00
N LEU A 57 4.30 -1.44 -7.90
CA LEU A 57 3.23 -2.03 -8.70
C LEU A 57 3.76 -3.10 -9.67
N VAL A 58 4.89 -2.85 -10.33
CA VAL A 58 5.54 -3.85 -11.22
C VAL A 58 5.99 -5.08 -10.44
N ILE A 59 6.58 -4.90 -9.26
CA ILE A 59 6.99 -6.02 -8.39
C ILE A 59 5.78 -6.85 -7.96
N SER A 60 4.67 -6.20 -7.56
CA SER A 60 3.43 -6.88 -7.19
C SER A 60 2.84 -7.65 -8.38
N LEU A 61 2.88 -7.08 -9.58
CA LEU A 61 2.42 -7.73 -10.81
C LEU A 61 3.25 -8.99 -11.15
N ILE A 62 4.57 -8.91 -11.02
CA ILE A 62 5.46 -10.06 -11.22
C ILE A 62 5.14 -11.16 -10.20
N PHE A 63 4.97 -10.80 -8.93
CA PHE A 63 4.61 -11.74 -7.87
C PHE A 63 3.26 -12.42 -8.15
N PHE A 64 2.25 -11.64 -8.55
CA PHE A 64 0.95 -12.16 -8.96
C PHE A 64 1.05 -13.11 -10.16
N SER A 65 1.85 -12.75 -11.19
CA SER A 65 2.09 -13.62 -12.35
C SER A 65 2.75 -14.94 -11.95
N MET A 66 3.66 -14.94 -10.98
CA MET A 66 4.32 -16.15 -10.49
C MET A 66 3.31 -17.10 -9.83
N ILE A 67 2.38 -16.57 -9.04
CA ILE A 67 1.31 -17.35 -8.43
C ILE A 67 0.42 -17.99 -9.49
N ILE A 68 0.03 -17.25 -10.53
CA ILE A 68 -0.80 -17.81 -11.62
C ILE A 68 -0.06 -18.92 -12.35
N TYR A 69 1.23 -18.75 -12.62
CA TYR A 69 2.04 -19.81 -13.23
C TYR A 69 2.15 -21.05 -12.33
N PHE A 70 2.28 -20.87 -11.01
CA PHE A 70 2.36 -21.96 -10.05
C PHE A 70 1.01 -22.66 -9.84
N TYR A 71 -0.09 -21.92 -10.02
CA TYR A 71 -1.45 -22.44 -9.95
C TYR A 71 -1.80 -23.38 -11.11
N ILE A 72 -1.01 -23.41 -12.19
CA ILE A 72 -1.23 -24.39 -13.27
C ILE A 72 -0.99 -25.80 -12.73
N PRO A 73 -2.02 -26.66 -12.67
CA PRO A 73 -1.82 -28.06 -12.32
C PRO A 73 -1.04 -28.72 -13.46
N ARG A 74 0.24 -29.02 -13.21
CA ARG A 74 1.05 -29.89 -14.08
C ARG A 74 0.57 -31.33 -13.93
N GLY A 75 -0.57 -31.62 -14.55
CA GLY A 75 -1.12 -32.98 -14.61
C GLY A 75 -0.10 -33.91 -15.28
N LYS A 76 0.41 -34.87 -14.51
CA LYS A 76 1.41 -35.86 -14.93
C LYS A 76 0.83 -36.97 -15.82
N ASP A 77 -0.48 -36.94 -16.09
CA ASP A 77 -1.17 -37.96 -16.85
C ASP A 77 -1.51 -37.48 -18.26
N ASN A 78 -0.81 -38.08 -19.23
CA ASN A 78 -0.86 -37.89 -20.68
C ASN A 78 -2.25 -38.12 -21.36
N LYS A 79 -3.36 -38.00 -20.63
CA LYS A 79 -4.73 -38.17 -21.14
C LYS A 79 -5.61 -36.92 -21.03
N ASN A 80 -5.20 -35.91 -20.26
CA ASN A 80 -5.90 -34.62 -20.18
C ASN A 80 -5.09 -33.56 -20.93
N LYS A 81 -5.34 -33.44 -22.25
CA LYS A 81 -5.00 -32.20 -22.96
C LYS A 81 -5.65 -31.04 -22.19
N LEU A 82 -4.83 -30.07 -21.77
CA LEU A 82 -5.29 -28.77 -21.26
C LEU A 82 -6.46 -28.31 -22.12
N LYS A 83 -7.63 -28.09 -21.49
CA LYS A 83 -8.82 -27.67 -22.22
C LYS A 83 -8.47 -26.40 -22.97
N THR A 84 -8.92 -26.28 -24.23
CA THR A 84 -8.67 -25.08 -25.05
C THR A 84 -9.06 -23.80 -24.28
N GLY A 85 -10.11 -23.86 -23.46
CA GLY A 85 -10.52 -22.77 -22.57
C GLY A 85 -9.49 -22.37 -21.50
N GLU A 86 -8.79 -23.32 -20.86
CA GLU A 86 -7.73 -23.02 -19.87
C GLU A 86 -6.52 -22.37 -20.53
N LYS A 87 -6.16 -22.82 -21.74
CA LYS A 87 -5.06 -22.24 -22.51
C LYS A 87 -5.35 -20.81 -22.96
N VAL A 88 -6.59 -20.53 -23.37
CA VAL A 88 -7.04 -19.18 -23.74
C VAL A 88 -7.09 -18.26 -22.54
N MET A 89 -7.60 -18.74 -21.39
CA MET A 89 -7.63 -17.96 -20.15
C MET A 89 -6.20 -17.58 -19.70
N PHE A 90 -5.26 -18.52 -19.73
CA PHE A 90 -3.87 -18.26 -19.38
C PHE A 90 -3.20 -17.30 -20.37
N GLY A 91 -3.45 -17.47 -21.67
CA GLY A 91 -2.98 -16.57 -22.71
C GLY A 91 -3.49 -15.13 -22.51
N ALA A 92 -4.77 -14.97 -22.16
CA ALA A 92 -5.39 -13.67 -21.90
C ALA A 92 -4.73 -12.98 -20.70
N ILE A 93 -4.49 -13.72 -19.60
CA ILE A 93 -3.82 -13.19 -18.41
C ILE A 93 -2.40 -12.71 -18.74
N ILE A 94 -1.62 -13.53 -19.44
CA ILE A 94 -0.26 -13.16 -19.85
C ILE A 94 -0.29 -11.91 -20.75
N SER A 95 -1.19 -11.87 -21.73
CA SER A 95 -1.32 -10.71 -22.61
C SER A 95 -1.70 -9.44 -21.85
N GLY A 96 -2.59 -9.53 -20.86
CA GLY A 96 -2.98 -8.43 -20.00
C GLY A 96 -1.83 -7.89 -19.16
N ILE A 97 -0.94 -8.77 -18.68
CA ILE A 97 0.28 -8.37 -17.94
C ILE A 97 1.19 -7.52 -18.84
N PHE A 98 1.47 -7.94 -20.07
CA PHE A 98 2.30 -7.16 -20.98
C PHE A 98 1.71 -5.78 -21.31
N ILE A 99 0.39 -5.73 -21.51
CA ILE A 99 -0.33 -4.46 -21.74
C ILE A 99 -0.23 -3.56 -20.51
N ALA A 100 -0.43 -4.10 -19.30
CA ALA A 100 -0.34 -3.34 -18.06
C ALA A 100 1.07 -2.75 -17.83
N ILE A 101 2.13 -3.52 -18.13
CA ILE A 101 3.51 -3.04 -18.06
C ILE A 101 3.74 -1.90 -19.05
N GLY A 102 3.28 -2.06 -20.30
CA GLY A 102 3.41 -1.03 -21.33
C GLY A 102 2.67 0.26 -20.97
N MET A 103 1.44 0.14 -20.50
CA MET A 103 0.64 1.29 -20.05
C MET A 103 1.27 2.00 -18.85
N GLY A 104 1.76 1.24 -17.87
CA GLY A 104 2.42 1.83 -16.73
C GLY A 104 3.76 2.49 -17.08
N TRP A 105 4.49 1.97 -18.07
CA TRP A 105 5.68 2.63 -18.61
C TRP A 105 5.36 3.95 -19.30
N LEU A 106 4.27 4.00 -20.07
CA LEU A 106 3.78 5.25 -20.68
C LEU A 106 3.40 6.29 -19.62
N GLN A 107 2.76 5.86 -18.51
CA GLN A 107 2.44 6.74 -17.37
C GLN A 107 3.68 7.36 -16.72
N LEU A 108 4.84 6.69 -16.76
CA LEU A 108 6.10 7.26 -16.24
C LEU A 108 6.71 8.34 -17.16
N ILE A 109 6.58 8.17 -18.48
CA ILE A 109 7.16 9.10 -19.46
C ILE A 109 6.35 10.39 -19.52
N GLU A 110 5.03 10.30 -19.48
CA GLU A 110 4.16 11.49 -19.60
C GLU A 110 4.13 12.33 -18.32
N GLY A 111 4.66 11.83 -17.19
CA GLY A 111 4.77 12.58 -15.93
C GLY A 111 3.42 12.96 -15.32
N PHE A 112 2.32 12.50 -15.92
CA PHE A 112 0.96 12.77 -15.54
C PHE A 112 0.26 11.42 -15.36
N LEU A 113 -0.12 11.13 -14.12
CA LEU A 113 -1.21 10.19 -13.88
C LEU A 113 -2.43 10.81 -14.58
N LEU A 114 -2.98 10.16 -15.61
CA LEU A 114 -4.27 10.56 -16.18
C LEU A 114 -5.32 10.78 -15.08
#